data_AF-A0A265Q201-F1
#
_entry.id   AF-A0A265Q201-F1
#
_cell.length_a   1.000
_cell.length_b   1.000
_cell.length_c   1.000
_cell.angle_alpha   90.00
_cell.angle_beta   90.00
_cell.angle_gamma   90.00
#
_symmetry.space_group_name_H-M   'P 1'
#
loop_
_entity.id
_entity.type
_entity.pdbx_description
1 polymer ?
#
loop_
_entity_poly.entity_id
_entity_poly.type
_entity_poly.pdbx_seq_one_letter_code
_entity_poly.pdbx_strand_id
1 'polypeptide(L)'
;MIIYKALGLDIDKAEMLSFVGGGGKTTTIFELAKEFIFLNKKILISTTTKVFTPLKEEYNYLFLKDIDKDFNPLNATITIFGEEIKNGKLEGISSEKLEEIFARNIFDIILIEADGSKRKPIKAPGNHEPVIPTTSTKTIGVIG
;
A
#
# COMPACT_ATOMS: atom_id res chain seq x y z
N MET A 1 -15.89 0.77 14.39
CA MET A 1 -14.57 1.20 14.92
C MET A 1 -13.90 2.02 13.83
N ILE A 2 -13.25 3.14 14.17
CA ILE A 2 -12.48 3.92 13.20
C ILE A 2 -11.02 3.45 13.29
N ILE A 3 -10.53 2.76 12.26
CA ILE A 3 -9.24 2.07 12.22
C ILE A 3 -8.10 3.07 12.40
N TYR A 4 -8.09 4.18 11.66
CA TYR A 4 -6.96 5.13 11.72
C TYR A 4 -6.75 5.71 13.13
N LYS A 5 -7.85 5.94 13.88
CA LYS A 5 -7.79 6.42 15.26
C LYS A 5 -7.25 5.34 16.20
N ALA A 6 -7.69 4.10 16.02
CA ALA A 6 -7.22 2.97 16.83
C ALA A 6 -5.72 2.71 16.65
N LEU A 7 -5.20 2.98 15.45
CA LEU A 7 -3.77 2.86 15.12
C LEU A 7 -2.94 4.10 15.48
N GLY A 8 -3.56 5.18 15.96
CA GLY A 8 -2.87 6.43 16.31
C GLY A 8 -2.16 7.06 15.10
N LEU A 9 -2.82 7.06 13.94
CA LEU A 9 -2.28 7.66 12.71
C LEU A 9 -2.45 9.19 12.73
N ASP A 10 -1.42 9.91 12.33
CA ASP A 10 -1.47 11.37 12.18
C ASP A 10 -1.99 11.71 10.79
N ILE A 11 -3.24 12.18 10.72
CA ILE A 11 -3.91 12.46 9.45
C ILE A 11 -3.46 13.77 8.79
N ASP A 12 -2.65 14.58 9.48
CA ASP A 12 -2.18 15.87 8.98
C ASP A 12 -0.78 15.79 8.34
N LYS A 13 -0.17 14.59 8.35
CA LYS A 13 1.12 14.32 7.72
C LYS A 13 1.01 13.26 6.65
N ALA A 14 1.99 13.26 5.74
CA ALA A 14 2.16 12.15 4.82
C ALA A 14 2.62 10.91 5.59
N GLU A 15 1.85 9.81 5.52
CA GLU A 15 2.21 8.55 6.16
C GLU A 15 2.40 7.42 5.14
N MET A 16 3.47 6.63 5.32
CA MET A 16 3.68 5.36 4.64
C MET A 16 3.50 4.23 5.65
N LEU A 17 2.54 3.34 5.40
CA LEU A 17 2.10 2.30 6.32
C LEU A 17 2.32 0.93 5.69
N SER A 18 3.10 0.08 6.35
CA SER A 18 3.34 -1.28 5.91
C SER A 18 2.56 -2.27 6.77
N PHE A 19 1.73 -3.10 6.14
CA PHE A 19 0.91 -4.11 6.79
C PHE A 19 1.57 -5.47 6.63
N VAL A 20 1.85 -6.16 7.73
CA VAL A 20 2.52 -7.48 7.78
C VAL A 20 1.68 -8.50 8.55
N GLY A 21 2.03 -9.78 8.44
CA GLY A 21 1.35 -10.86 9.18
C GLY A 21 0.41 -11.73 8.32
N GLY A 22 -0.51 -12.44 8.98
CA GLY A 22 -1.33 -13.50 8.39
C GLY A 22 -2.82 -13.17 8.45
N GLY A 23 -3.52 -13.28 7.31
CA GLY A 23 -4.96 -12.99 7.23
C GLY A 23 -5.27 -11.49 7.28
N GLY A 24 -6.42 -11.08 6.74
CA GLY A 24 -7.00 -9.74 6.93
C GLY A 24 -6.29 -8.52 6.32
N LYS A 25 -4.99 -8.58 5.96
CA LYS A 25 -4.21 -7.41 5.49
C LYS A 25 -4.86 -6.62 4.37
N THR A 26 -5.14 -7.26 3.24
CA THR A 26 -5.78 -6.62 2.08
C THR A 26 -7.11 -5.97 2.49
N THR A 27 -7.95 -6.69 3.24
CA THR A 27 -9.23 -6.16 3.73
C THR A 27 -9.04 -4.93 4.63
N THR A 28 -8.10 -4.98 5.58
CA THR A 28 -7.78 -3.85 6.46
C THR A 28 -7.28 -2.64 5.66
N ILE A 29 -6.43 -2.86 4.65
CA ILE A 29 -5.94 -1.80 3.76
C ILE A 29 -7.10 -1.09 3.06
N PHE A 30 -8.02 -1.84 2.44
CA PHE A 30 -9.14 -1.24 1.72
C PHE A 30 -10.16 -0.57 2.66
N GLU A 31 -10.44 -1.13 3.84
CA GLU A 31 -11.29 -0.47 4.82
C GLU A 31 -10.67 0.83 5.34
N LEU A 32 -9.35 0.84 5.60
CA LEU A 32 -8.64 2.05 6.00
C LEU A 32 -8.58 3.08 4.86
N ALA A 33 -8.41 2.65 3.60
CA ALA A 33 -8.46 3.54 2.45
C ALA A 33 -9.82 4.25 2.33
N LYS A 34 -10.93 3.54 2.57
CA LYS A 34 -12.28 4.14 2.62
C LYS A 34 -12.38 5.20 3.71
N GLU A 35 -11.88 4.93 4.92
CA GLU A 35 -11.85 5.93 5.99
C GLU A 35 -11.10 7.20 5.56
N PHE A 36 -9.95 7.05 4.88
CA PHE A 36 -9.16 8.17 4.39
C PHE A 36 -9.83 8.94 3.24
N ILE A 37 -10.62 8.27 2.38
CA ILE A 37 -11.45 8.96 1.38
C ILE A 37 -12.48 9.88 2.04
N PHE A 38 -13.14 9.44 3.12
CA PHE A 38 -14.06 10.29 3.89
C PHE A 38 -13.36 11.51 4.54
N LEU A 39 -12.05 11.45 4.71
CA LEU A 39 -11.20 12.55 5.18
C LEU A 39 -10.57 13.37 4.03
N ASN A 40 -11.05 13.18 2.80
CA ASN A 40 -10.58 13.85 1.60
C ASN A 40 -9.07 13.65 1.30
N LYS A 41 -8.55 12.44 1.53
CA LYS A 41 -7.12 12.11 1.32
C LYS A 41 -6.85 11.42 -0.01
N LYS A 42 -5.63 11.61 -0.51
CA LYS A 42 -5.06 10.96 -1.69
C LYS A 42 -4.28 9.73 -1.24
N ILE A 43 -4.78 8.54 -1.60
CA ILE A 43 -4.23 7.27 -1.14
C ILE A 43 -3.53 6.55 -2.29
N LEU A 44 -2.33 6.03 -2.02
CA LEU A 44 -1.67 5.02 -2.83
C LEU A 44 -1.79 3.66 -2.12
N ILE A 45 -2.24 2.64 -2.84
CA ILE A 45 -2.19 1.25 -2.38
C ILE A 45 -1.17 0.51 -3.24
N SER A 46 -0.25 -0.20 -2.58
CA SER A 46 0.73 -1.03 -3.26
C SER A 46 1.06 -2.28 -2.45
N THR A 47 1.98 -3.08 -2.94
CA THR A 47 2.48 -4.27 -2.28
C THR A 47 3.93 -4.52 -2.69
N THR A 48 4.71 -5.12 -1.79
CA THR A 48 6.07 -5.61 -2.08
C THR A 48 6.09 -7.10 -2.43
N THR A 49 4.92 -7.76 -2.47
CA THR A 49 4.79 -9.19 -2.81
C THR A 49 3.61 -9.44 -3.77
N LYS A 50 3.44 -10.65 -4.31
CA LYS A 50 2.33 -10.96 -5.26
C LYS A 50 1.07 -11.37 -4.51
N VAL A 51 0.11 -10.46 -4.26
CA VAL A 51 -0.88 -10.75 -3.20
C VAL A 51 -2.35 -10.64 -3.59
N PHE A 52 -2.82 -9.55 -4.20
CA PHE A 52 -4.26 -9.31 -4.34
C PHE A 52 -4.72 -8.99 -5.77
N THR A 53 -6.03 -9.15 -6.00
CA THR A 53 -6.69 -8.82 -7.26
C THR A 53 -7.42 -7.49 -7.09
N PRO A 54 -6.97 -6.41 -7.75
CA PRO A 54 -7.66 -5.13 -7.66
C PRO A 54 -9.02 -5.22 -8.35
N LEU A 55 -10.10 -4.88 -7.65
CA LEU A 55 -11.43 -4.78 -8.27
C LEU A 55 -11.61 -3.35 -8.81
N LYS A 56 -12.10 -3.23 -10.04
CA LYS A 56 -12.20 -1.94 -10.76
C LYS A 56 -13.03 -0.87 -10.02
N GLU A 57 -13.89 -1.29 -9.12
CA GLU A 57 -14.78 -0.45 -8.31
C GLU A 57 -14.08 0.11 -7.06
N GLU A 58 -12.92 -0.43 -6.67
CA GLU A 58 -12.20 -0.09 -5.44
C GLU A 58 -11.12 0.99 -5.63
N TYR A 59 -10.89 1.45 -6.86
CA TYR A 59 -9.85 2.42 -7.17
C TYR A 59 -10.24 3.37 -8.31
N ASN A 60 -9.61 4.56 -8.31
CA ASN A 60 -9.76 5.57 -9.36
C ASN A 60 -8.70 5.41 -10.45
N TYR A 61 -7.46 5.11 -10.06
CA TYR A 61 -6.33 4.96 -10.96
C TYR A 61 -5.57 3.67 -10.71
N LEU A 62 -5.04 3.08 -11.77
CA LEU A 62 -4.14 1.94 -11.73
C LEU A 62 -2.92 2.25 -12.58
N PHE A 63 -1.74 2.24 -11.96
CA PHE A 63 -0.47 2.40 -12.63
C PHE A 63 0.34 1.12 -12.52
N LEU A 64 1.04 0.78 -13.60
CA LEU A 64 1.95 -0.36 -13.66
C LEU A 64 3.34 0.13 -14.06
N LYS A 65 4.38 -0.38 -13.40
CA LYS A 65 5.81 -0.05 -13.58
C LYS A 65 6.20 1.37 -13.17
N ASP A 66 5.44 2.37 -13.57
CA ASP A 66 5.67 3.76 -13.20
C ASP A 66 4.37 4.56 -13.06
N ILE A 67 4.45 5.67 -12.33
CA ILE A 67 3.39 6.67 -12.22
C ILE A 67 3.83 7.89 -13.03
N ASP A 68 2.98 8.35 -13.96
CA ASP A 68 3.27 9.49 -14.83
C ASP A 68 3.81 10.68 -14.04
N LYS A 69 4.81 11.37 -14.59
CA LYS A 69 5.53 12.44 -13.87
C LYS A 69 4.64 13.64 -13.56
N ASP A 70 3.67 13.90 -14.41
CA ASP A 70 2.66 14.94 -14.30
C ASP A 70 1.40 14.49 -13.54
N PHE A 71 1.33 13.22 -13.13
CA PHE A 71 0.23 12.74 -12.30
C PHE A 71 0.27 13.40 -10.91
N ASN A 72 -0.79 14.14 -10.62
CA ASN A 72 -1.06 14.71 -9.31
C ASN A 72 -2.59 14.73 -9.07
N PRO A 73 -3.13 13.84 -8.21
CA PRO A 73 -4.55 13.84 -7.93
C PRO A 73 -4.94 15.14 -7.22
N LEU A 74 -6.06 15.75 -7.64
CA LEU A 74 -6.57 16.99 -7.07
C LEU A 74 -7.57 16.78 -5.93
N ASN A 75 -8.25 15.63 -5.92
CA ASN A 75 -9.29 15.28 -4.96
C ASN A 75 -8.94 13.96 -4.25
N ALA A 76 -9.77 13.55 -3.30
CA ALA A 76 -9.68 12.23 -2.69
C ALA A 76 -9.71 11.12 -3.73
N THR A 77 -8.70 10.26 -3.74
CA THR A 77 -8.56 9.19 -4.73
C THR A 77 -7.87 7.98 -4.13
N ILE A 78 -8.25 6.80 -4.60
CA ILE A 78 -7.46 5.58 -4.40
C ILE A 78 -6.72 5.28 -5.71
N THR A 79 -5.40 5.26 -5.63
CA THR A 79 -4.52 4.84 -6.72
C THR A 79 -3.89 3.50 -6.36
N ILE A 80 -3.93 2.54 -7.28
CA ILE A 80 -3.21 1.27 -7.15
C ILE A 80 -1.93 1.33 -7.97
N PHE A 81 -0.83 0.83 -7.41
CA PHE A 81 0.46 0.77 -8.07
C PHE A 81 1.17 -0.56 -7.84
N GLY A 82 1.73 -1.12 -8.91
CA GLY A 82 2.54 -2.34 -8.87
C GLY A 82 3.36 -2.51 -10.16
N GLU A 83 4.06 -3.63 -10.30
CA GLU A 83 4.93 -3.89 -11.47
C GLU A 83 4.10 -4.35 -12.68
N GLU A 84 3.24 -5.35 -12.49
CA GLU A 84 2.36 -5.90 -13.52
C GLU A 84 1.12 -6.55 -12.90
N ILE A 85 0.11 -6.87 -13.73
CA ILE A 85 -0.98 -7.77 -13.33
C ILE A 85 -0.81 -9.10 -14.04
N LYS A 86 -0.59 -10.16 -13.26
CA LYS A 86 -0.42 -11.52 -13.78
C LYS A 86 -1.45 -12.46 -13.16
N ASN A 87 -2.21 -13.15 -14.01
CA ASN A 87 -3.32 -14.02 -13.58
C ASN A 87 -4.31 -13.30 -12.63
N GLY A 88 -4.59 -12.02 -12.92
CA GLY A 88 -5.44 -11.17 -12.10
C GLY A 88 -4.84 -10.74 -10.77
N LYS A 89 -3.57 -11.03 -10.47
CA LYS A 89 -2.89 -10.58 -9.25
C LYS A 89 -1.90 -9.46 -9.54
N LEU A 90 -1.87 -8.46 -8.68
CA LEU A 90 -0.88 -7.41 -8.70
C LEU A 90 0.48 -7.97 -8.26
N GLU A 91 1.50 -7.80 -9.10
CA GLU A 91 2.89 -8.04 -8.74
C GLU A 91 3.46 -6.83 -8.02
N GLY A 92 4.15 -7.08 -6.90
CA GLY A 92 4.69 -6.03 -6.07
C GLY A 92 5.83 -5.26 -6.72
N ILE A 93 6.03 -4.04 -6.23
CA ILE A 93 7.11 -3.14 -6.64
C ILE A 93 8.20 -3.14 -5.57
N SER A 94 9.41 -2.69 -5.93
CA SER A 94 10.52 -2.56 -4.98
C SER A 94 10.27 -1.50 -3.92
N SER A 95 10.91 -1.67 -2.77
CA SER A 95 10.84 -0.69 -1.68
C SER A 95 11.39 0.68 -2.12
N GLU A 96 12.49 0.71 -2.88
CA GLU A 96 13.12 1.93 -3.37
C GLU A 96 12.17 2.75 -4.25
N LYS A 97 11.38 2.08 -5.11
CA LYS A 97 10.41 2.78 -5.96
C LYS A 97 9.26 3.38 -5.15
N LEU A 98 8.84 2.72 -4.07
CA LEU A 98 7.85 3.28 -3.14
C LEU A 98 8.40 4.48 -2.39
N GLU A 99 9.66 4.46 -2.00
CA GLU A 99 10.36 5.58 -1.36
C GLU A 99 10.48 6.78 -2.32
N GLU A 100 10.82 6.53 -3.59
CA GLU A 100 10.81 7.57 -4.63
C GLU A 100 9.42 8.21 -4.79
N ILE A 101 8.36 7.40 -4.77
CA ILE A 101 6.98 7.91 -4.89
C ILE A 101 6.57 8.69 -3.64
N PHE A 102 6.95 8.23 -2.46
CA PHE A 102 6.69 8.95 -1.22
C PHE A 102 7.38 10.33 -1.20
N ALA A 103 8.62 10.39 -1.68
CA ALA A 103 9.36 11.64 -1.80
C ALA A 103 8.73 12.65 -2.77
N ARG A 104 7.90 12.22 -3.73
CA ARG A 104 7.13 13.12 -4.62
C ARG A 104 6.04 13.90 -3.87
N ASN A 105 5.63 13.45 -2.69
CA ASN A 105 4.60 14.09 -1.85
C ASN A 105 3.27 14.38 -2.59
N ILE A 106 2.88 13.46 -3.50
CA ILE A 106 1.62 13.57 -4.26
C ILE A 106 0.47 12.77 -3.64
N PHE A 107 0.77 11.91 -2.66
CA PHE A 107 -0.19 11.14 -1.87
C PHE A 107 -0.06 11.53 -0.40
N ASP A 108 -1.18 11.62 0.29
CA ASP A 108 -1.21 11.86 1.73
C ASP A 108 -0.95 10.56 2.50
N ILE A 109 -1.41 9.42 1.96
CA ILE A 109 -1.27 8.12 2.60
C ILE A 109 -0.79 7.09 1.58
N ILE A 110 0.23 6.32 1.93
CA ILE A 110 0.68 5.14 1.18
C ILE A 110 0.45 3.90 2.03
N LEU A 111 -0.39 2.98 1.55
CA LEU A 111 -0.72 1.72 2.20
C LEU A 111 -0.04 0.57 1.45
N ILE A 112 0.81 -0.17 2.14
CA ILE A 112 1.64 -1.21 1.54
C ILE A 112 1.28 -2.54 2.17
N GLU A 113 0.80 -3.48 1.37
CA GLU A 113 0.74 -4.86 1.80
C GLU A 113 2.13 -5.50 1.70
N ALA A 114 2.74 -5.73 2.85
CA ALA A 114 4.04 -6.37 3.00
C ALA A 114 3.89 -7.80 3.52
N ASP A 115 4.93 -8.59 3.32
CA ASP A 115 5.08 -9.97 3.82
C ASP A 115 4.04 -10.98 3.31
N GLY A 116 4.31 -11.48 2.09
CA GLY A 116 3.57 -12.55 1.43
C GLY A 116 3.91 -13.93 2.01
N SER A 117 3.66 -14.14 3.30
CA SER A 117 3.77 -15.48 3.91
C SER A 117 2.86 -16.43 3.12
N LYS A 118 3.46 -17.20 2.20
CA LYS A 118 2.77 -18.25 1.42
C LYS A 118 2.41 -19.44 2.31
N ARG A 119 1.93 -19.20 3.54
CA ARG A 119 1.78 -20.18 4.61
C ARG A 119 3.05 -21.02 4.85
N LYS A 120 4.24 -20.47 4.57
CA LYS A 120 5.52 -21.13 4.81
C LYS A 120 6.11 -20.64 6.14
N PRO A 121 6.56 -21.53 7.04
CA PRO A 121 7.07 -21.16 8.37
C PRO A 121 8.23 -20.16 8.32
N ILE A 122 9.06 -20.22 7.29
CA ILE A 122 10.18 -19.31 7.03
C ILE A 122 10.33 -19.18 5.51
N LYS A 123 10.44 -17.94 5.01
CA LYS A 123 11.07 -17.68 3.71
C LYS A 123 12.10 -16.59 3.95
N ALA A 124 13.36 -16.86 3.60
CA ALA A 124 14.33 -15.79 3.49
C ALA A 124 13.85 -14.84 2.36
N PRO A 125 13.89 -13.51 2.58
CA PRO A 125 13.77 -12.55 1.49
C PRO A 125 14.73 -12.94 0.36
N GLY A 126 14.37 -12.64 -0.90
CA GLY A 126 15.36 -12.72 -1.98
C GLY A 126 16.56 -11.82 -1.65
N ASN A 127 17.72 -12.09 -2.25
CA ASN A 127 19.02 -11.55 -1.84
C ASN A 127 19.17 -10.01 -1.74
N HIS A 128 18.17 -9.17 -2.07
CA HIS A 128 18.40 -7.74 -2.26
C HIS A 128 17.41 -6.71 -1.69
N GLU A 129 16.30 -7.04 -1.01
CA GLU A 129 15.42 -5.96 -0.48
C GLU A 129 14.76 -6.24 0.88
N PRO A 130 14.57 -5.21 1.72
CA PRO A 130 13.60 -5.27 2.80
C PRO A 130 12.19 -5.30 2.19
N VAL A 131 11.35 -6.21 2.69
CA VAL A 131 9.93 -6.33 2.28
C VAL A 131 9.10 -5.12 2.74
N ILE A 132 9.69 -4.27 3.58
CA ILE A 132 9.10 -3.07 4.18
C ILE A 132 10.03 -1.90 3.81
N PRO A 133 9.54 -0.83 3.16
CA PRO A 133 10.36 0.34 2.90
C PRO A 133 10.89 0.97 4.18
N THR A 134 12.12 1.47 4.14
CA THR A 134 12.78 2.11 5.29
C THR A 134 12.09 3.42 5.70
N THR A 135 11.42 4.07 4.75
CA THR A 135 10.61 5.29 5.00
C THR A 135 9.21 4.99 5.56
N SER A 136 8.87 3.72 5.81
CA SER A 136 7.64 3.35 6.50
C SER A 136 7.53 4.09 7.83
N THR A 137 6.54 4.97 7.93
CA THR A 137 6.24 5.72 9.15
C THR A 137 5.71 4.82 10.27
N LYS A 138 5.00 3.73 9.91
CA LYS A 138 4.57 2.68 10.84
C LYS A 138 4.54 1.32 10.15
N THR A 139 4.75 0.27 10.94
CA THR A 139 4.51 -1.13 10.54
C THR A 139 3.40 -1.70 11.40
N ILE A 140 2.36 -2.24 10.75
CA ILE A 140 1.14 -2.73 11.38
C ILE A 140 1.06 -4.24 11.22
N GLY A 141 1.10 -4.96 12.34
CA GLY A 141 0.86 -6.40 12.36
C GLY A 141 -0.63 -6.70 12.29
N VAL A 142 -1.04 -7.51 11.31
CA VAL A 142 -2.41 -7.99 11.16
C VAL A 142 -2.43 -9.50 11.38
N ILE A 143 -3.37 -9.93 12.22
CA ILE A 143 -3.64 -11.34 12.54
C ILE A 143 -5.13 -11.59 12.32
N GLY A 144 -5.48 -12.69 11.64
CA GLY A 144 -6.86 -13.06 11.34
C GLY A 144 -7.03 -14.51 10.91
#